data_AF-A0A497FEE1-F1
#
_entry.id   AF-A0A497FEE1-F1
#
_cell.length_a   1.000
_cell.length_b   1.000
_cell.length_c   1.000
_cell.angle_alpha   90.00
_cell.angle_beta   90.00
_cell.angle_gamma   90.00
#
_symmetry.space_group_name_H-M   'P 1'
#
loop_
_entity.id
_entity.type
_entity.pdbx_description
1 polymer ?
#
loop_
_entity_poly.entity_id
_entity_poly.type
_entity_poly.pdbx_seq_one_letter_code
_entity_poly.pdbx_strand_id
1 'polypeptide(L)' 'MGRVQNVTAIGLKPRKFFVVKGSGLSKTSKLNAFDAALKRAGISHCNLV' A
#
# COMPACT_ATOMS: atom_id res chain seq x y z
N MET A 1 1.22 -11.00 -43.91
CA MET A 1 1.66 -9.79 -43.19
C MET A 1 0.71 -9.52 -42.03
N GLY A 2 1.09 -9.91 -40.80
CA GLY A 2 0.26 -9.72 -39.60
C GLY A 2 0.41 -8.31 -39.03
N ARG A 3 -0.73 -7.65 -38.79
CA ARG A 3 -0.81 -6.29 -38.25
C ARG A 3 -0.35 -6.31 -36.79
N VAL A 4 0.82 -5.75 -36.50
CA VAL A 4 1.32 -5.55 -35.12
C VAL A 4 0.37 -4.57 -34.44
N GLN A 5 -0.49 -5.07 -33.54
CA GLN A 5 -1.29 -4.21 -32.68
C GLN A 5 -0.35 -3.63 -31.62
N ASN A 6 -0.06 -2.33 -31.75
CA ASN A 6 0.65 -1.58 -30.71
C ASN A 6 -0.35 -1.36 -29.56
N VAL A 7 -0.50 -2.38 -28.71
CA VAL A 7 -1.33 -2.29 -27.51
C VAL A 7 -0.58 -1.38 -26.54
N THR A 8 -0.87 -0.08 -26.60
CA THR A 8 -0.39 0.86 -25.59
C THR A 8 -0.98 0.38 -24.28
N ALA A 9 -0.16 -0.21 -23.40
CA ALA A 9 -0.59 -0.61 -22.08
C ALA A 9 -1.12 0.65 -21.38
N ILE A 10 -2.45 0.77 -21.31
CA ILE A 10 -3.15 1.72 -20.45
C ILE A 10 -2.93 1.28 -18.99
N GLY A 11 -1.67 1.28 -18.56
CA GLY A 11 -1.28 0.85 -17.23
C GLY A 11 -1.97 1.73 -16.21
N LEU A 12 -2.71 1.12 -15.29
CA LEU A 12 -3.33 1.80 -14.16
C LEU A 12 -2.22 2.39 -13.29
N LYS A 13 -1.89 3.67 -13.52
CA LYS A 13 -0.91 4.40 -12.71
C LYS A 13 -1.61 5.06 -11.53
N PRO A 14 -1.07 4.93 -10.30
CA PRO A 14 -1.58 5.68 -9.15
C PRO A 14 -1.60 7.18 -9.45
N ARG A 15 -2.77 7.81 -9.28
CA ARG A 15 -2.96 9.24 -9.60
C ARG A 15 -2.75 10.16 -8.40
N LYS A 16 -2.74 9.60 -7.18
CA LYS A 16 -2.64 10.33 -5.92
C LYS A 16 -1.76 9.56 -4.97
N PHE A 17 -1.02 10.31 -4.16
CA PHE A 17 -0.16 9.80 -3.10
C PHE A 17 -0.45 10.59 -1.84
N PHE A 18 -0.26 9.95 -0.70
CA PHE A 18 -0.39 10.59 0.61
C PHE A 18 0.66 10.02 1.55
N VAL A 19 1.06 10.84 2.53
CA VAL A 19 2.05 10.45 3.54
C VAL A 19 1.34 10.37 4.89
N VAL A 20 1.54 9.27 5.58
CA VAL A 20 1.03 9.05 6.95
C VAL A 20 2.15 8.56 7.83
N LYS A 21 2.00 8.76 9.14
CA LYS A 21 2.89 8.21 10.15
C LYS A 21 2.07 7.68 11.32
N GLY A 22 2.57 6.63 11.94
CA GLY A 22 2.03 6.05 13.16
C GLY A 22 3.13 5.34 13.92
N SER A 23 2.95 5.21 15.23
CA SER A 23 3.86 4.47 16.10
C SER A 23 3.04 3.53 16.97
N GLY A 24 3.54 2.33 17.20
CA GLY A 24 2.85 1.29 17.94
C GLY A 24 3.81 0.54 18.84
N LEU A 25 3.33 0.16 20.02
CA LEU A 25 4.04 -0.70 20.96
C LEU A 25 3.17 -1.93 21.21
N SER A 26 3.80 -3.09 21.32
CA SER A 26 3.12 -4.31 21.74
C SER A 26 4.05 -5.14 22.61
N LYS A 27 3.47 -5.70 23.69
CA LYS A 27 4.15 -6.65 24.56
C LYS A 27 4.17 -8.07 23.99
N THR A 28 3.35 -8.33 22.97
CA THR A 28 3.13 -9.67 22.42
C THR A 28 4.11 -9.97 21.30
N SER A 29 4.23 -9.09 20.30
CA SER A 29 5.12 -9.32 19.17
C SER A 29 5.44 -8.03 18.41
N LYS A 30 6.54 -8.06 17.64
CA LYS A 30 6.91 -7.00 16.70
C LYS A 30 5.82 -6.79 15.63
N LEU A 31 5.17 -7.86 15.19
CA LEU A 31 4.10 -7.79 14.20
C LEU A 31 2.87 -7.05 14.74
N ASN A 32 2.50 -7.30 15.99
CA ASN A 32 1.39 -6.58 16.63
C ASN A 32 1.75 -5.12 16.91
N ALA A 33 3.01 -4.82 17.22
CA ALA A 33 3.49 -3.44 17.35
C ALA A 33 3.39 -2.69 16.00
N PHE A 34 3.71 -3.38 14.90
CA PHE A 34 3.57 -2.85 13.55
C PHE A 34 2.11 -2.63 13.16
N ASP A 35 1.21 -3.59 13.40
CA ASP A 35 -0.23 -3.43 13.18
C ASP A 35 -0.81 -2.24 13.97
N ALA A 36 -0.41 -2.09 15.24
CA ALA A 36 -0.78 -0.92 16.05
C ALA A 36 -0.28 0.41 15.45
N ALA A 37 0.90 0.41 14.83
CA ALA A 37 1.42 1.60 14.12
C ALA A 37 0.58 1.91 12.88
N LEU A 38 0.19 0.90 12.08
CA LEU A 38 -0.68 1.08 10.92
C LEU A 38 -2.08 1.56 11.32
N LYS A 39 -2.61 1.07 12.46
CA LYS A 39 -3.90 1.52 13.02
C LYS A 39 -3.85 3.00 13.35
N ARG A 40 -2.77 3.45 14.01
CA ARG A 40 -2.56 4.85 14.35
C ARG A 40 -2.24 5.73 13.13
N ALA A 41 -1.66 5.17 12.08
CA ALA A 41 -1.48 5.83 10.79
C ALA A 41 -2.77 5.92 9.96
N GLY A 42 -3.87 5.27 10.40
CA GLY A 42 -5.16 5.29 9.72
C GLY A 42 -5.25 4.40 8.48
N ILE A 43 -4.27 3.52 8.26
CA ILE A 43 -4.17 2.67 7.05
C ILE A 43 -4.21 1.16 7.34
N SER A 44 -4.49 0.75 8.59
CA SER A 44 -4.53 -0.67 8.97
C SER A 44 -5.62 -1.50 8.28
N HIS A 45 -6.62 -0.85 7.71
CA HIS A 45 -7.71 -1.51 7.00
C HIS A 45 -7.35 -1.82 5.53
N CYS A 46 -6.17 -1.37 5.08
CA CYS A 46 -5.66 -1.59 3.73
C CYS A 46 -4.55 -2.64 3.73
N ASN A 47 -4.47 -3.41 2.64
CA ASN A 47 -3.31 -4.25 2.36
C ASN A 47 -2.20 -3.40 1.73
N LEU A 48 -0.98 -3.48 2.27
CA LEU A 48 0.20 -2.86 1.70
C LEU A 48 0.83 -3.81 0.68
N VAL A 49 1.20 -3.28 -0.49
CA VAL A 49 1.76 -4.01 -1.64
C VAL A 49 3.09 -3.42 -2.07
#